data_AF-A0A6Q2Y5Y9-F1
#
_entry.id   AF-A0A6Q2Y5Y9-F1
#
_cell.length_a   1.000
_cell.length_b   1.000
_cell.length_c   1.000
_cell.angle_alpha   90.00
_cell.angle_beta   90.00
_cell.angle_gamma   90.00
#
_symmetry.space_group_name_H-M   'P 1'
#
loop_
_entity.id
_entity.type
_entity.pdbx_description
1 polymer ?
#
loop_
_entity_poly.entity_id
_entity_poly.type
_entity_poly.pdbx_seq_one_letter_code
_entity_poly.pdbx_strand_id
1 'polypeptide(L)'
;MATREGWPKAEWAGLLAPLLTGKPQKAYLDVKGKAASDYVHLKREVRSRYRLIPRDRAEMFHAWKYRDEKSPRGKLFHLIRLVKVWLNTRRSTAEILETLVIDKCLPELPPPMQRVVGQVHPTTVNLLAQTIENDVSTKGQILLGRSEGCYARW
;
A
#
# COMPACT_ATOMS: atom_id res chain seq x y z
N MET A 1 7.60 25.05 6.87
CA MET A 1 7.80 25.42 8.29
C MET A 1 9.28 25.62 8.56
N ALA A 2 10.15 24.60 8.50
CA ALA A 2 11.59 24.78 8.77
C ALA A 2 12.35 25.80 7.87
N THR A 3 12.02 25.90 6.57
CA THR A 3 12.58 26.93 5.66
C THR A 3 12.09 28.35 5.96
N ARG A 4 10.98 28.49 6.68
CA ARG A 4 10.41 29.79 7.06
C ARG A 4 11.01 30.30 8.39
N GLU A 5 11.50 29.39 9.22
CA GLU A 5 12.07 29.66 10.55
C GLU A 5 13.61 29.75 10.54
N GLY A 6 14.26 29.68 9.36
CA GLY A 6 15.71 29.90 9.22
C GLY A 6 16.62 28.79 9.76
N TRP A 7 16.09 27.61 10.07
CA TRP A 7 16.87 26.56 10.73
C TRP A 7 17.89 25.87 9.81
N PRO A 8 19.11 25.54 10.29
CA PRO A 8 20.10 24.80 9.52
C PRO A 8 19.58 23.42 9.11
N LYS A 9 19.75 23.04 7.84
CA LYS A 9 19.26 21.75 7.30
C LYS A 9 19.82 20.53 8.05
N ALA A 10 20.99 20.67 8.67
CA ALA A 10 21.63 19.63 9.49
C ALA A 10 20.86 19.30 10.78
N GLU A 11 20.06 20.25 11.30
CA GLU A 11 19.32 20.11 12.55
C GLU A 11 17.90 19.58 12.34
N TRP A 12 17.37 19.68 11.12
CA TRP A 12 15.98 19.32 10.81
C TRP A 12 15.65 17.88 11.18
N ALA A 13 16.59 16.96 11.02
CA ALA A 13 16.37 15.56 11.34
C ALA A 13 16.27 15.29 12.84
N GLY A 14 17.06 15.98 13.67
CA GLY A 14 16.98 15.89 15.12
C GLY A 14 15.66 16.46 15.66
N LEU A 15 15.16 17.53 15.03
CA LEU A 15 13.87 18.14 15.37
C LEU A 15 12.68 17.29 14.94
N LEU A 16 12.85 16.46 13.90
CA LEU A 16 11.84 15.50 13.45
C LEU A 16 11.77 14.27 14.35
N ALA A 17 12.88 13.82 14.93
CA ALA A 17 12.95 12.62 15.75
C ALA A 17 11.83 12.50 16.82
N PRO A 18 11.54 13.52 17.66
CA PRO A 18 10.47 13.44 18.66
C PRO A 18 9.05 13.49 18.06
N LEU A 19 8.88 13.92 16.81
CA LEU A 19 7.58 13.99 16.12
C LEU A 19 7.25 12.71 15.36
N LEU A 20 8.22 11.81 15.18
CA LEU A 20 8.01 10.51 14.53
C LEU A 20 7.59 9.48 15.58
N THR A 21 6.43 8.85 15.39
CA THR A 21 5.93 7.81 16.29
C THR A 21 5.71 6.49 15.56
N GLY A 22 6.18 5.38 16.14
CA GLY A 22 6.00 4.03 15.62
C GLY A 22 7.01 3.64 14.53
N LYS A 23 6.53 3.18 13.37
CA LYS A 23 7.38 2.74 12.26
C LYS A 23 8.36 3.81 11.68
N PRO A 24 8.16 5.16 11.77
CA PRO A 24 9.12 6.12 11.21
C PRO A 24 10.22 6.44 12.22
N GLN A 25 9.94 6.26 13.51
CA GLN A 25 10.93 6.32 14.58
C GLN A 25 11.91 5.15 14.48
N LYS A 26 11.41 3.94 14.19
CA LYS A 26 12.28 2.78 13.88
C LYS A 26 13.15 3.04 12.65
N ALA A 27 12.57 3.58 11.57
CA ALA A 27 13.34 3.95 10.39
C ALA A 27 14.42 5.01 10.69
N TYR A 28 14.15 5.99 11.55
CA TYR A 28 15.13 6.97 12.01
C TYR A 28 16.28 6.31 12.80
N LEU A 29 15.97 5.36 13.69
CA LEU A 29 16.97 4.64 14.48
C LEU A 29 17.83 3.68 13.63
N ASP A 30 17.25 3.07 12.60
CA ASP A 30 17.95 2.17 11.68
C ASP A 30 18.92 2.91 10.75
N VAL A 31 18.65 4.19 10.44
CA VAL A 31 19.56 5.06 9.68
C VAL A 31 20.67 5.54 10.63
N LYS A 32 21.67 4.67 10.88
CA LYS A 32 22.80 4.94 11.79
C LYS A 32 23.56 6.24 11.46
N GLY A 33 23.86 7.05 12.48
CA GLY A 33 24.97 8.02 12.50
C GLY A 33 24.79 9.29 11.67
N LYS A 34 25.89 9.84 11.12
CA LYS A 34 25.94 11.12 10.36
C LYS A 34 25.04 11.17 9.10
N ALA A 35 24.45 10.05 8.68
CA ALA A 35 23.44 10.02 7.63
C ALA A 35 22.04 10.44 8.13
N ALA A 36 21.80 10.38 9.45
CA ALA A 36 20.56 10.86 10.06
C ALA A 36 20.43 12.38 9.99
N SER A 37 21.52 13.16 9.94
CA SER A 37 21.48 14.63 9.79
C SER A 37 21.14 15.09 8.37
N ASP A 38 21.18 14.19 7.38
CA ASP A 38 20.66 14.47 6.04
C ASP A 38 19.15 14.23 6.01
N TYR A 39 18.40 15.30 6.27
CA TYR A 39 16.95 15.31 6.17
C TYR A 39 16.42 14.79 4.83
N VAL A 40 17.13 15.03 3.72
CA VAL A 40 16.70 14.59 2.39
C VAL A 40 16.80 13.07 2.29
N HIS A 41 17.90 12.50 2.80
CA HIS A 41 18.11 11.06 2.87
C HIS A 41 17.10 10.41 3.84
N LEU A 42 16.94 10.93 5.05
CA LEU A 42 15.98 10.42 6.04
C LEU A 42 14.54 10.46 5.51
N LYS A 43 14.13 11.58 4.90
CA LYS A 43 12.79 11.71 4.31
C LYS A 43 12.58 10.71 3.18
N ARG A 44 13.62 10.44 2.38
CA ARG A 44 13.58 9.45 1.31
C ARG A 44 13.50 8.04 1.87
N GLU A 45 14.28 7.70 2.88
CA GLU A 45 14.28 6.39 3.55
C GLU A 45 12.97 6.11 4.25
N VAL A 46 12.48 7.06 5.06
CA VAL A 46 11.14 6.97 5.66
C VAL A 46 10.11 6.80 4.55
N ARG A 47 10.13 7.64 3.50
CA ARG A 47 9.18 7.49 2.39
C ARG A 47 9.34 6.19 1.60
N SER A 48 10.54 5.61 1.54
CA SER A 48 10.85 4.34 0.87
C SER A 48 10.29 3.16 1.67
N ARG A 49 10.58 3.13 2.98
CA ARG A 49 10.05 2.15 3.94
C ARG A 49 8.54 2.28 4.14
N TYR A 50 8.01 3.49 3.91
CA TYR A 50 6.59 3.82 3.88
C TYR A 50 6.04 4.00 2.47
N ARG A 51 6.62 3.35 1.47
CA ARG A 51 5.92 3.19 0.20
C ARG A 51 4.69 2.34 0.48
N LEU A 52 3.59 3.01 0.80
CA LEU A 52 2.28 2.40 0.90
C LEU A 52 2.01 1.70 -0.43
N ILE A 53 1.81 0.40 -0.36
CA ILE A 53 1.42 -0.42 -1.50
C ILE A 53 0.07 0.16 -1.99
N PRO A 54 -0.27 0.09 -3.28
CA PRO A 54 -1.57 0.57 -3.77
C PRO A 54 -2.75 0.11 -2.92
N ARG A 55 -2.69 -1.13 -2.40
CA ARG A 55 -3.63 -1.71 -1.45
C ARG A 55 -3.74 -0.92 -0.14
N ASP A 56 -2.62 -0.62 0.54
CA ASP A 56 -2.64 0.14 1.80
C ASP A 56 -3.26 1.54 1.61
N ARG A 57 -3.02 2.16 0.45
CA ARG A 57 -3.62 3.47 0.14
C ARG A 57 -5.13 3.37 -0.09
N ALA A 58 -5.59 2.27 -0.67
CA ALA A 58 -7.01 1.96 -0.84
C ALA A 58 -7.68 1.70 0.51
N GLU A 59 -7.04 0.91 1.37
CA GLU A 59 -7.51 0.63 2.73
C GLU A 59 -7.68 1.93 3.54
N MET A 60 -6.74 2.88 3.44
CA MET A 60 -6.89 4.19 4.08
C MET A 60 -8.10 4.98 3.58
N PHE A 61 -8.41 4.90 2.29
CA PHE A 61 -9.58 5.54 1.71
C PHE A 61 -10.87 4.87 2.20
N HIS A 62 -10.95 3.54 2.15
CA HIS A 62 -12.12 2.78 2.60
C HIS A 62 -12.34 2.84 4.11
N ALA A 63 -11.27 3.00 4.90
CA ALA A 63 -11.36 3.19 6.34
C ALA A 63 -11.80 4.61 6.75
N TRP A 64 -11.85 5.55 5.81
CA TRP A 64 -12.30 6.91 6.10
C TRP A 64 -13.78 6.91 6.50
N LYS A 65 -14.10 7.59 7.61
CA LYS A 65 -15.47 7.78 8.10
C LYS A 65 -15.73 9.25 8.34
N TYR A 66 -16.97 9.66 8.09
CA TYR A 66 -17.43 11.00 8.44
C TYR A 66 -17.49 11.14 9.96
N ARG A 67 -16.67 12.02 10.54
CA ARG A 67 -16.64 12.34 11.98
C ARG A 67 -17.05 13.80 12.20
N ASP A 68 -17.72 14.12 13.29
CA ASP A 68 -18.28 15.46 13.56
C ASP A 68 -17.30 16.50 14.12
N GLU A 69 -16.03 16.13 14.24
CA GLU A 69 -14.99 16.94 14.89
C GLU A 69 -14.50 18.16 14.08
N LYS A 70 -14.90 18.32 12.80
CA LYS A 70 -14.33 19.34 11.88
C LYS A 70 -15.38 20.02 11.00
N SER A 71 -15.01 21.16 10.39
CA SER A 71 -15.87 21.84 9.41
C SER A 71 -16.14 20.93 8.18
N PRO A 72 -17.36 20.94 7.61
CA PRO A 72 -17.70 20.09 6.46
C PRO A 72 -16.76 20.25 5.26
N ARG A 73 -16.36 21.50 4.95
CA ARG A 73 -15.37 21.77 3.89
C ARG A 73 -14.02 21.10 4.19
N GLY A 74 -13.54 21.19 5.42
CA GLY A 74 -12.29 20.53 5.83
C GLY A 74 -12.34 19.01 5.67
N LYS A 75 -13.49 18.38 5.94
CA LYS A 75 -13.70 16.93 5.73
C LYS A 75 -13.61 16.57 4.25
N LEU A 76 -14.30 17.32 3.38
CA LEU A 76 -14.27 17.09 1.93
C LEU A 76 -12.88 17.29 1.34
N PHE A 77 -12.15 18.33 1.77
CA PHE A 77 -10.75 18.51 1.36
C PHE A 77 -9.84 17.37 1.81
N HIS A 78 -10.06 16.84 3.01
CA HIS A 78 -9.34 15.67 3.48
C HIS A 78 -9.66 14.43 2.64
N LEU A 79 -10.92 14.20 2.30
CA LEU A 79 -11.34 13.10 1.43
C LEU A 79 -10.73 13.21 0.03
N ILE A 80 -10.76 14.40 -0.59
CA ILE A 80 -10.11 14.67 -1.87
C ILE A 80 -8.61 14.34 -1.81
N ARG A 81 -7.95 14.69 -0.70
CA ARG A 81 -6.54 14.37 -0.50
C ARG A 81 -6.30 12.87 -0.41
N LEU A 82 -7.18 12.12 0.27
CA LEU A 82 -7.09 10.65 0.34
C LEU A 82 -7.27 10.02 -1.04
N VAL A 83 -8.27 10.44 -1.82
CA VAL A 83 -8.47 9.98 -3.21
C VAL A 83 -7.24 10.24 -4.06
N LYS A 84 -6.65 11.44 -3.97
CA LYS A 84 -5.44 11.79 -4.71
C LYS A 84 -4.24 10.90 -4.35
N VAL A 85 -4.12 10.54 -3.07
CA VAL A 85 -3.05 9.66 -2.59
C VAL A 85 -3.30 8.22 -3.04
N TRP A 86 -4.54 7.73 -2.94
CA TRP A 86 -4.93 6.39 -3.39
C TRP A 86 -4.70 6.18 -4.88
N LEU A 87 -5.36 6.98 -5.71
CA LEU A 87 -5.31 6.87 -7.17
C LEU A 87 -3.97 7.34 -7.77
N ASN A 88 -3.15 8.03 -6.97
CA ASN A 88 -1.89 8.62 -7.42
C ASN A 88 -2.07 9.35 -8.76
N THR A 89 -2.81 10.46 -8.74
CA THR A 89 -3.29 11.22 -9.92
C THR A 89 -2.21 11.79 -10.86
N ARG A 90 -0.94 11.40 -10.66
CA ARG A 90 0.16 11.60 -11.61
C ARG A 90 0.18 10.53 -12.71
N ARG A 91 -0.64 9.49 -12.56
CA ARG A 91 -0.82 8.38 -13.49
C ARG A 91 -1.85 8.70 -14.57
N SER A 92 -1.78 7.96 -15.68
CA SER A 92 -2.74 8.06 -16.78
C SER A 92 -4.15 7.63 -16.35
N THR A 93 -5.18 8.09 -17.06
CA THR A 93 -6.57 7.70 -16.81
C THR A 93 -6.76 6.18 -16.86
N ALA A 94 -6.06 5.49 -17.76
CA ALA A 94 -6.10 4.03 -17.87
C ALA A 94 -5.60 3.34 -16.59
N GLU A 95 -4.45 3.76 -16.06
CA GLU A 95 -3.90 3.21 -14.81
C GLU A 95 -4.80 3.49 -13.59
N ILE A 96 -5.53 4.63 -13.60
CA ILE A 96 -6.53 4.94 -12.57
C ILE A 96 -7.68 3.94 -12.65
N LEU A 97 -8.20 3.65 -13.85
CA LEU A 97 -9.26 2.66 -14.05
C LEU A 97 -8.81 1.27 -13.62
N GLU A 98 -7.59 0.85 -13.96
CA GLU A 98 -7.05 -0.43 -13.50
C GLU A 98 -6.99 -0.52 -11.98
N THR A 99 -6.59 0.57 -11.31
CA THR A 99 -6.57 0.63 -9.84
C THR A 99 -7.97 0.48 -9.25
N LEU A 100 -8.98 1.09 -9.87
CA LEU A 100 -10.39 0.95 -9.46
C LEU A 100 -10.91 -0.47 -9.65
N VAL A 101 -10.59 -1.11 -10.78
CA VAL A 101 -10.99 -2.49 -11.08
C VAL A 101 -10.36 -3.46 -10.08
N ILE A 102 -9.06 -3.33 -9.82
CA ILE A 102 -8.36 -4.18 -8.84
C ILE A 102 -8.99 -3.99 -7.44
N ASP A 103 -9.21 -2.76 -7.02
CA ASP A 103 -9.82 -2.45 -5.72
C ASP A 103 -11.23 -3.04 -5.57
N LYS A 104 -12.04 -3.00 -6.63
CA LYS A 104 -13.38 -3.61 -6.64
C LYS A 104 -13.33 -5.13 -6.68
N CYS A 105 -12.39 -5.74 -7.40
CA CYS A 105 -12.30 -7.20 -7.52
C CYS A 105 -11.78 -7.88 -6.25
N LEU A 106 -10.80 -7.29 -5.56
CA LEU A 106 -10.18 -7.89 -4.38
C LEU A 106 -11.16 -8.37 -3.29
N PRO A 107 -12.17 -7.59 -2.85
CA PRO A 107 -13.10 -8.04 -1.82
C PRO A 107 -14.14 -9.06 -2.33
N GLU A 108 -14.43 -9.09 -3.63
CA GLU A 108 -15.42 -9.99 -4.24
C GLU A 108 -14.84 -11.40 -4.48
N LEU A 109 -13.51 -11.56 -4.44
CA LEU A 109 -12.86 -12.85 -4.64
C LEU A 109 -13.09 -13.79 -3.45
N PRO A 110 -13.16 -15.12 -3.68
CA PRO A 110 -13.17 -16.11 -2.61
C PRO A 110 -11.94 -15.97 -1.68
N PRO A 111 -12.09 -16.22 -0.35
CA PRO A 111 -10.98 -16.13 0.61
C PRO A 111 -9.67 -16.86 0.23
N PRO A 112 -9.68 -18.07 -0.37
CA PRO A 112 -8.43 -18.72 -0.77
C PRO A 112 -7.71 -17.98 -1.91
N MET A 113 -8.46 -17.37 -2.83
CA MET A 113 -7.89 -16.58 -3.94
C MET A 113 -7.34 -15.24 -3.46
N GLN A 114 -8.03 -14.60 -2.50
CA GLN A 114 -7.54 -13.37 -1.89
C GLN A 114 -6.14 -13.50 -1.28
N ARG A 115 -5.80 -14.67 -0.71
CA ARG A 115 -4.45 -14.91 -0.15
C ARG A 115 -3.37 -14.92 -1.22
N VAL A 116 -3.62 -15.61 -2.34
CA VAL A 116 -2.66 -15.72 -3.45
C VAL A 116 -2.47 -14.36 -4.11
N VAL A 117 -3.57 -13.66 -4.42
CA VAL A 117 -3.53 -12.31 -4.98
C VAL A 117 -2.87 -11.31 -4.01
N GLY A 118 -3.11 -11.49 -2.71
CA GLY A 118 -2.50 -10.69 -1.65
C GLY A 118 -0.99 -10.85 -1.53
N GLN A 119 -0.40 -11.96 -1.98
CA GLN A 119 1.06 -12.13 -2.01
C GLN A 119 1.71 -11.46 -3.22
N VAL A 120 1.01 -11.43 -4.36
CA VAL A 120 1.51 -10.86 -5.62
C VAL A 120 1.35 -9.35 -5.67
N HIS A 121 0.32 -8.79 -5.00
CA HIS A 121 -0.02 -7.37 -5.02
C HIS A 121 -0.10 -6.78 -6.45
N PRO A 122 -1.05 -7.26 -7.27
CA PRO A 122 -1.13 -6.84 -8.66
C PRO A 122 -1.36 -5.34 -8.79
N THR A 123 -0.67 -4.74 -9.75
CA THR A 123 -0.80 -3.31 -10.10
C THR A 123 -1.49 -3.08 -11.43
N THR A 124 -1.71 -4.13 -12.20
CA THR A 124 -2.43 -4.13 -13.48
C THR A 124 -3.52 -5.18 -13.50
N VAL A 125 -4.57 -4.95 -14.29
CA VAL A 125 -5.70 -5.89 -14.42
C VAL A 125 -5.25 -7.21 -15.04
N ASN A 126 -4.31 -7.16 -15.99
CA ASN A 126 -3.74 -8.36 -16.61
C ASN A 126 -3.00 -9.24 -15.59
N LEU A 127 -2.17 -8.64 -14.73
CA LEU A 127 -1.46 -9.39 -13.69
C LEU A 127 -2.44 -10.01 -12.67
N LEU A 128 -3.52 -9.31 -12.35
CA LEU A 128 -4.60 -9.85 -11.52
C LEU A 128 -5.25 -11.08 -12.18
N ALA A 129 -5.63 -10.97 -13.45
CA ALA A 129 -6.24 -12.06 -14.21
C ALA A 129 -5.33 -13.29 -14.28
N GLN A 130 -4.06 -13.11 -14.67
CA GLN A 130 -3.08 -14.19 -14.72
C GLN A 130 -2.90 -14.88 -13.36
N THR A 131 -2.88 -14.12 -12.26
CA THR A 131 -2.74 -14.68 -10.92
C THR A 131 -3.95 -15.55 -10.55
N ILE A 132 -5.16 -15.12 -10.93
CA ILE A 132 -6.39 -15.88 -10.69
C ILE A 132 -6.41 -17.14 -11.56
N GLU A 133 -6.09 -17.03 -12.85
CA GLU A 133 -6.03 -18.15 -13.80
C GLU A 133 -5.04 -19.22 -13.33
N ASN A 134 -3.84 -18.81 -12.90
CA ASN A 134 -2.82 -19.71 -12.39
C ASN A 134 -3.29 -20.46 -11.13
N ASP A 135 -3.98 -19.79 -10.21
CA ASP A 135 -4.54 -20.43 -9.00
C ASP A 135 -5.63 -21.45 -9.35
N VAL A 136 -6.50 -21.15 -10.32
CA VAL A 136 -7.53 -22.06 -10.81
C VAL A 136 -6.91 -23.29 -11.49
N SER A 137 -5.95 -23.09 -12.39
CA SER A 137 -5.26 -24.20 -13.07
C SER A 137 -4.48 -25.08 -12.09
N THR A 138 -3.80 -24.48 -11.11
CA THR A 138 -3.05 -25.23 -10.08
C THR A 138 -4.00 -26.09 -9.25
N LYS A 139 -5.15 -25.54 -8.82
CA LYS A 139 -6.15 -26.30 -8.07
C LYS A 139 -6.81 -27.40 -8.90
N GLY A 140 -7.07 -27.15 -10.19
CA GLY A 140 -7.59 -28.15 -11.12
C GLY A 140 -6.64 -29.35 -11.26
N GLN A 141 -5.34 -29.10 -11.38
CA GLN A 141 -4.32 -30.17 -11.45
C GLN A 141 -4.21 -30.97 -10.15
N ILE A 142 -4.28 -30.30 -8.99
CA ILE A 142 -4.25 -30.97 -7.68
C ILE A 142 -5.48 -31.88 -7.49
N LEU A 143 -6.66 -31.45 -7.94
CA LEU A 143 -7.89 -32.24 -7.84
C LEU A 143 -7.86 -33.45 -8.79
N LEU A 144 -7.34 -33.29 -10.01
CA LEU A 144 -7.20 -34.39 -10.97
C LEU A 144 -6.14 -35.41 -10.52
N GLY A 145 -4.95 -34.98 -10.09
CA GLY A 145 -3.90 -35.87 -9.60
C GLY A 145 -4.25 -36.62 -8.31
N ARG A 146 -5.21 -36.11 -7.51
CA ARG A 146 -5.71 -36.79 -6.31
C ARG A 146 -6.74 -37.88 -6.62
N SER A 147 -7.45 -37.78 -7.75
CA SER A 147 -8.39 -38.82 -8.21
C SER A 147 -7.69 -40.06 -8.78
N GLU A 148 -6.49 -39.91 -9.33
CA GLU A 148 -5.72 -41.02 -9.91
C GLU A 148 -5.02 -41.89 -8.85
N GLY A 149 -4.91 -41.42 -7.60
CA GLY A 149 -4.26 -42.14 -6.50
C GLY A 149 -5.14 -43.11 -5.71
N CYS A 150 -6.46 -43.19 -5.99
CA CYS A 150 -7.41 -43.99 -5.20
C CYS A 150 -7.87 -45.30 -5.87
N TYR A 151 -7.40 -45.63 -7.08
CA TYR A 151 -7.73 -46.88 -7.79
C TYR A 151 -6.53 -47.84 -7.87
N ALA A 152 -5.87 -48.15 -6.75
CA ALA A 152 -4.91 -49.27 -6.72
C ALA A 152 -4.67 -49.78 -5.29
N ARG A 153 -5.56 -50.65 -4.81
CA ARG A 153 -5.19 -51.71 -3.85
C ARG A 153 -6.28 -52.78 -3.84
N TRP A 154 -6.06 -53.82 -4.64
CA TRP A 154 -6.60 -55.15 -4.41
C TRP A 154 -5.56 -55.93 -3.63
#